data_AF-A0A947EY29-F1
#
_entry.id   AF-A0A947EY29-F1
#
_cell.length_a   1.000
_cell.length_b   1.000
_cell.length_c   1.000
_cell.angle_alpha   90.00
_cell.angle_beta   90.00
_cell.angle_gamma   90.00
#
_symmetry.space_group_name_H-M   'P 1'
#
loop_
_entity.id
_entity.type
_entity.pdbx_description
1 polymer ?
#
loop_
_entity_poly.entity_id
_entity_poly.type
_entity_poly.pdbx_seq_one_letter_code
_entity_poly.pdbx_strand_id
1 'polypeptide(L)'
;ERVIIPYVDIEQLEGKVISYKSLVIEWCQKQKHSFNYEVYEDTGNDPIKHFAVKLFINGKVMAKARATSKKKAEEKASKRAFFALQDRISKN
;
A
#
# COMPACT_ATOMS: atom_id res chain seq x y z
N GLU A 1 -12.49 23.97 2.16
CA GLU A 1 -12.10 22.61 2.62
C GLU A 1 -13.06 21.56 2.09
N ARG A 2 -12.58 20.53 1.40
CA ARG A 2 -13.40 19.33 1.10
C ARG A 2 -12.89 18.20 1.98
N VAL A 3 -13.43 18.10 3.18
CA VAL A 3 -13.22 16.95 4.05
C VAL A 3 -14.15 15.84 3.54
N ILE A 4 -13.61 15.00 2.66
CA ILE A 4 -14.28 13.76 2.27
C ILE A 4 -14.00 12.78 3.39
N ILE A 5 -15.01 12.49 4.20
CA ILE A 5 -15.00 11.46 5.22
C ILE A 5 -15.25 10.14 4.46
N PRO A 6 -14.27 9.25 4.28
CA PRO A 6 -14.52 8.02 3.58
C PRO A 6 -15.02 7.01 4.60
N TYR A 7 -16.33 6.77 4.58
CA TYR A 7 -16.85 5.47 4.95
C TYR A 7 -16.32 4.48 3.89
N VAL A 8 -15.39 3.60 4.29
CA VAL A 8 -14.63 2.75 3.37
C VAL A 8 -15.41 1.44 3.14
N ASP A 9 -16.37 1.47 2.21
CA ASP A 9 -17.02 0.27 1.68
C ASP A 9 -16.08 -0.43 0.68
N ILE A 10 -15.54 -1.59 1.07
CA ILE A 10 -14.55 -2.38 0.30
C ILE A 10 -15.10 -2.81 -1.08
N GLU A 11 -16.40 -3.11 -1.18
CA GLU A 11 -17.04 -3.49 -2.45
C GLU A 11 -17.28 -2.29 -3.39
N GLN A 12 -17.55 -1.09 -2.86
CA GLN A 12 -17.60 0.12 -3.69
C GLN A 12 -16.22 0.61 -4.12
N LEU A 13 -15.16 0.23 -3.39
CA LEU A 13 -13.77 0.59 -3.67
C LEU A 13 -13.21 -0.13 -4.90
N GLU A 14 -13.60 -1.35 -5.24
CA GLU A 14 -13.12 -2.00 -6.47
C GLU A 14 -13.51 -1.24 -7.76
N GLY A 15 -14.57 -0.40 -7.71
CA GLY A 15 -14.96 0.49 -8.80
C GLY A 15 -14.49 1.96 -8.67
N LYS A 16 -13.96 2.39 -7.51
CA LYS A 16 -13.58 3.80 -7.22
C LYS A 16 -12.13 4.01 -6.76
N VAL A 17 -11.40 2.96 -6.35
CA VAL A 17 -9.99 3.08 -5.94
C VAL A 17 -9.14 3.35 -7.17
N ILE A 18 -8.67 4.58 -7.27
CA ILE A 18 -7.68 4.95 -8.28
C ILE A 18 -6.31 4.30 -7.95
N SER A 19 -6.00 4.07 -6.66
CA SER A 19 -4.80 3.38 -6.18
C SER A 19 -4.86 3.02 -4.68
N TYR A 20 -4.52 1.78 -4.32
CA TYR A 20 -4.37 1.31 -2.93
C TYR A 20 -3.21 2.01 -2.21
N LYS A 21 -2.18 2.45 -2.93
CA LYS A 21 -1.07 3.24 -2.36
C LYS A 21 -1.58 4.53 -1.74
N SER A 22 -2.39 5.28 -2.48
CA SER A 22 -2.97 6.53 -1.98
C SER A 22 -3.82 6.31 -0.74
N LEU A 23 -4.65 5.25 -0.76
CA LEU A 23 -5.54 4.94 0.35
C LEU A 23 -4.77 4.56 1.63
N VAL A 24 -3.74 3.72 1.53
CA VAL A 24 -2.91 3.36 2.69
C VAL A 24 -2.15 4.56 3.24
N ILE A 25 -1.63 5.43 2.36
CA ILE A 25 -0.95 6.67 2.78
C ILE A 25 -1.92 7.60 3.52
N GLU A 26 -3.11 7.80 2.99
CA GLU A 26 -4.13 8.65 3.62
C GLU A 26 -4.54 8.11 5.00
N TRP A 27 -4.75 6.79 5.09
CA TRP A 27 -5.02 6.15 6.38
C TRP A 27 -3.86 6.33 7.37
N CYS A 28 -2.62 6.16 6.93
CA CYS A 28 -1.45 6.38 7.78
C CYS A 28 -1.39 7.83 8.28
N GLN A 29 -1.62 8.81 7.39
CA GLN A 29 -1.65 10.23 7.75
C GLN A 29 -2.76 10.56 8.76
N LYS A 30 -3.98 10.05 8.54
CA LYS A 30 -5.12 10.23 9.46
C LYS A 30 -4.84 9.66 10.85
N GLN A 31 -4.23 8.49 10.91
CA GLN A 31 -3.89 7.80 12.17
C GLN A 31 -2.55 8.25 12.78
N LYS A 32 -1.88 9.25 12.17
CA LYS A 32 -0.53 9.72 12.56
C LYS A 32 0.51 8.59 12.62
N HIS A 33 0.35 7.59 11.75
CA HIS A 33 1.31 6.51 11.59
C HIS A 33 2.40 6.92 10.60
N SER A 34 3.65 6.64 10.95
CA SER A 34 4.75 6.80 10.01
C SER A 34 4.70 5.67 8.98
N PHE A 35 4.99 5.97 7.72
CA PHE A 35 5.06 4.97 6.66
C PHE A 35 6.31 5.16 5.83
N ASN A 36 6.88 4.07 5.32
CA ASN A 36 8.04 4.09 4.44
C ASN A 36 7.98 2.98 3.39
N TYR A 37 8.30 3.31 2.14
CA TYR A 37 8.44 2.35 1.06
C TYR A 37 9.94 2.18 0.75
N GLU A 38 10.49 1.05 1.14
CA GLU A 38 11.85 0.67 0.79
C GLU A 38 11.81 -0.11 -0.53
N VAL A 39 12.27 0.52 -1.60
CA VAL A 39 12.34 -0.08 -2.94
C VAL A 39 13.77 -0.51 -3.20
N TYR A 40 13.98 -1.78 -3.56
CA TYR A 40 15.27 -2.30 -3.99
C TYR A 40 15.12 -3.06 -5.30
N GLU A 41 16.17 -3.01 -6.10
CA GLU A 41 16.22 -3.74 -7.36
C GLU A 41 16.60 -5.18 -7.06
N ASP A 42 15.78 -6.12 -7.52
CA ASP A 42 16.07 -7.54 -7.42
C ASP A 42 16.82 -7.94 -8.69
N THR A 43 18.15 -7.86 -8.61
CA THR A 43 19.09 -8.26 -9.67
C THR A 43 19.52 -9.72 -9.50
N GLY A 44 18.61 -10.61 -9.07
CA GLY A 44 18.88 -12.05 -9.02
C GLY A 44 19.09 -12.65 -10.43
N ASN A 45 19.26 -13.97 -10.48
CA ASN A 45 19.44 -14.76 -11.72
C ASN A 45 18.24 -14.75 -12.69
N ASP A 46 17.21 -13.94 -12.44
CA ASP A 46 16.07 -13.83 -13.33
C ASP A 46 16.45 -13.05 -14.59
N PRO A 47 16.03 -13.50 -15.79
CA PRO A 47 16.24 -12.75 -17.03
C PRO A 47 15.47 -11.43 -17.06
N ILE A 48 14.46 -11.28 -16.20
CA ILE A 48 13.59 -10.10 -16.15
C ILE A 48 13.89 -9.30 -14.87
N LYS A 49 14.23 -8.02 -15.04
CA LYS A 49 14.44 -7.09 -13.94
C LYS A 49 13.16 -6.92 -13.12
N HIS A 50 13.26 -7.16 -11.82
CA HIS A 50 12.17 -6.94 -10.89
C HIS A 50 12.55 -5.91 -9.84
N PHE A 51 11.53 -5.24 -9.32
CA PHE A 51 11.62 -4.33 -8.20
C PHE A 51 10.90 -4.97 -7.03
N ALA A 52 11.60 -5.07 -5.92
CA ALA A 52 11.05 -5.51 -4.66
C ALA A 52 10.82 -4.30 -3.76
N VAL A 53 9.70 -4.31 -3.05
CA VAL A 53 9.26 -3.23 -2.17
C VAL A 53 8.90 -3.81 -0.82
N LYS A 54 9.36 -3.18 0.25
CA LYS A 54 8.86 -3.38 1.61
C LYS A 54 8.12 -2.11 2.04
N LEU A 55 6.87 -2.27 2.44
CA LEU A 55 6.10 -1.22 3.09
C LEU A 55 6.22 -1.38 4.60
N PHE A 56 6.76 -0.35 5.23
CA PHE A 56 6.82 -0.20 6.68
C PHE A 56 5.73 0.75 7.15
N ILE A 57 5.07 0.40 8.25
CA ILE A 57 4.18 1.30 8.98
C ILE A 57 4.58 1.24 10.45
N ASN A 58 4.84 2.41 11.07
CA ASN A 58 5.41 2.54 12.42
C ASN A 58 6.65 1.69 12.64
N GLY A 59 7.55 1.66 11.65
CA GLY A 59 8.80 0.88 11.70
C GLY A 59 8.63 -0.63 11.55
N LYS A 60 7.41 -1.15 11.42
CA LYS A 60 7.14 -2.59 11.20
C LYS A 60 6.85 -2.87 9.74
N VAL A 61 7.39 -3.98 9.22
CA VAL A 61 7.09 -4.42 7.85
C VAL A 61 5.65 -4.91 7.79
N MET A 62 4.79 -4.17 7.10
CA MET A 62 3.39 -4.53 6.91
C MET A 62 3.17 -5.36 5.66
N ALA A 63 3.94 -5.08 4.60
CA ALA A 63 3.83 -5.83 3.36
C ALA A 63 5.15 -5.85 2.59
N LYS A 64 5.32 -6.89 1.80
CA LYS A 64 6.38 -7.00 0.80
C LYS A 64 5.76 -7.35 -0.54
N ALA A 65 6.30 -6.83 -1.64
CA ALA A 65 5.86 -7.20 -2.97
C ALA A 65 7.00 -7.11 -3.98
N ARG A 66 6.93 -7.93 -5.03
CA ARG A 66 7.83 -7.90 -6.19
C ARG A 66 7.00 -7.73 -7.46
N ALA A 67 7.46 -6.87 -8.36
CA ALA A 67 6.86 -6.66 -9.68
C ALA A 67 7.89 -6.16 -10.69
N THR A 68 7.54 -6.15 -11.97
CA THR A 68 8.42 -5.74 -13.08
C THR A 68 8.67 -4.23 -13.16
N SER A 69 7.98 -3.42 -12.35
CA SER A 69 8.25 -1.97 -12.23
C SER A 69 8.08 -1.51 -10.78
N LYS A 70 8.79 -0.44 -10.41
CA LYS A 70 8.70 0.19 -9.07
C LYS A 70 7.25 0.53 -8.71
N LYS A 71 6.53 1.20 -9.62
CA LYS A 71 5.12 1.59 -9.44
C LYS A 71 4.22 0.37 -9.17
N LYS A 72 4.35 -0.70 -9.96
CA LYS A 72 3.56 -1.92 -9.76
C LYS A 72 3.90 -2.62 -8.44
N ALA A 73 5.16 -2.60 -8.03
CA ALA A 73 5.60 -3.23 -6.79
C ALA A 73 5.07 -2.46 -5.56
N GLU A 74 5.11 -1.13 -5.58
CA GLU A 74 4.52 -0.27 -4.54
C GLU A 74 3.02 -0.47 -4.43
N GLU A 75 2.30 -0.45 -5.56
CA GLU A 75 0.85 -0.66 -5.59
C GLU A 75 0.48 -2.03 -5.02
N LYS A 76 1.22 -3.07 -5.40
CA LYS A 76 1.01 -4.44 -4.90
C LYS A 76 1.33 -4.57 -3.41
N ALA A 77 2.37 -3.89 -2.92
CA ALA A 77 2.68 -3.84 -1.49
C ALA A 77 1.56 -3.12 -0.72
N SER A 78 1.05 -2.02 -1.26
CA SER A 78 -0.04 -1.25 -0.66
C SER A 78 -1.33 -2.04 -0.61
N LYS A 79 -1.70 -2.72 -1.70
CA LYS A 79 -2.87 -3.62 -1.74
C LYS A 79 -2.77 -4.69 -0.67
N ARG A 80 -1.60 -5.33 -0.52
CA ARG A 80 -1.36 -6.33 0.54
C ARG A 80 -1.50 -5.74 1.95
N ALA A 81 -0.92 -4.57 2.19
CA ALA A 81 -1.03 -3.90 3.49
C ALA A 81 -2.47 -3.48 3.80
N PHE A 82 -3.23 -3.02 2.80
CA PHE A 82 -4.64 -2.68 2.94
C PHE A 82 -5.44 -3.89 3.44
N PHE A 83 -5.33 -5.05 2.78
CA PHE A 83 -6.03 -6.25 3.23
C PHE A 83 -5.56 -6.74 4.60
N ALA A 84 -4.25 -6.66 4.88
CA ALA A 84 -3.71 -7.01 6.21
C ALA A 84 -4.20 -6.07 7.33
N LEU A 85 -4.64 -4.86 6.98
CA LEU A 85 -5.11 -3.84 7.91
C LEU A 85 -6.62 -3.57 7.78
N GLN A 86 -7.34 -4.36 6.98
CA GLN A 86 -8.73 -4.10 6.61
C GLN A 86 -9.62 -3.92 7.84
N ASP A 87 -9.46 -4.77 8.85
CA ASP A 87 -10.19 -4.67 10.13
C ASP A 87 -9.93 -3.37 10.89
N ARG A 88 -8.75 -2.76 10.71
CA ARG A 88 -8.36 -1.49 11.36
C ARG A 88 -8.73 -0.28 10.53
N ILE A 89 -8.83 -0.46 9.21
CA ILE A 89 -9.22 0.59 8.26
C ILE A 89 -10.75 0.73 8.24
N SER A 90 -11.49 -0.37 8.30
CA SER A 90 -12.97 -0.38 8.24
C SER A 90 -13.67 -0.11 9.58
N LYS A 91 -12.96 -0.14 10.71
CA LYS A 91 -13.53 0.16 12.04
C LYS A 91 -13.47 1.63 12.46
N ASN A 92 -12.96 2.51 11.60
CA ASN A 92 -12.95 3.97 11.79
C ASN A 92 -13.90 4.65 10.79
#